data_AF-A0AAE9D8L3-F1
#
_entry.id   AF-A0AAE9D8L3-F1
#
_cell.length_a   1.000
_cell.length_b   1.000
_cell.length_c   1.000
_cell.angle_alpha   90.00
_cell.angle_beta   90.00
_cell.angle_gamma   90.00
#
_symmetry.space_group_name_H-M   'P 1'
#
loop_
_entity.id
_entity.type
_entity.pdbx_description
1 polymer ?
#
loop_
_entity_poly.entity_id
_entity_poly.type
_entity_poly.pdbx_seq_one_letter_code
_entity_poly.pdbx_strand_id
1 'polypeptide(L)'
;MRMSSSAYDPNAHYQNHEICDTNDYVNNPFAIQQLKQQQQATSRVQFQLDNLENKRKKEQVPVESNHPETDRFGFFVMDGLSSSPQLDPKVLRRREKKWIQMLDNWRYFMDEKFELVKARCRKGIPPSLRGRAWKYLCGATFQMEVSANRFVFDYCVKQAGDPKWNEDIQKDLSRQFPEHEMFARVGKFGNNGKNDLFDLLKAWTVLHPEEGYCQGQAPIAAVLLMHMPVRDAFYCFVQICHKYLPGYYSSGLEAVQVDGDILVKMLKEKSKLTYRHFKQNGVDPALYMIEWFMCVFCRTLPWPTVLRVWDMFLCEGVKILFKVSLILLKYGLGTPSQIKQFPDMPAIVTRLRNLPAEIKEEEFIVQKISEMTLNDVEMEKMHFIAMKTRQMRFD
;
A
#
# COMPACT_ATOMS: atom_id res chain seq x y z
N MET A 1 52.52 -7.17 -52.84
CA MET A 1 51.64 -7.91 -53.76
C MET A 1 50.19 -7.66 -53.35
N ARG A 2 49.45 -6.93 -54.18
CA ARG A 2 47.99 -6.78 -54.08
C ARG A 2 47.33 -8.03 -54.67
N MET A 3 46.28 -8.56 -54.04
CA MET A 3 45.10 -9.24 -54.64
C MET A 3 44.03 -9.28 -53.54
N SER A 4 43.06 -8.37 -53.53
CA SER A 4 41.80 -8.31 -54.29
C SER A 4 40.66 -9.10 -53.63
N SER A 5 39.71 -8.33 -53.08
CA SER A 5 38.38 -8.72 -52.64
C SER A 5 37.53 -9.26 -53.79
N SER A 6 36.78 -10.35 -53.55
CA SER A 6 35.63 -10.70 -54.37
C SER A 6 34.42 -10.87 -53.46
N ALA A 7 33.38 -10.11 -53.78
CA ALA A 7 32.08 -10.09 -53.13
C ALA A 7 31.35 -11.42 -53.32
N TYR A 8 30.56 -11.79 -52.31
CA TYR A 8 29.65 -12.92 -52.32
C TYR A 8 28.30 -12.44 -52.87
N ASP A 9 27.89 -12.97 -54.02
CA ASP A 9 26.58 -12.73 -54.65
C ASP A 9 25.59 -13.82 -54.17
N PRO A 10 24.47 -13.47 -53.49
CA PRO A 10 23.54 -14.46 -52.94
C PRO A 10 22.54 -15.05 -53.94
N ASN A 11 22.61 -14.74 -55.24
CA ASN A 11 21.54 -15.11 -56.20
C ASN A 11 21.88 -16.19 -57.25
N ALA A 12 22.93 -16.99 -57.06
CA ALA A 12 23.28 -18.06 -57.99
C ALA A 12 22.79 -19.45 -57.53
N HIS A 13 21.48 -19.69 -57.58
CA HIS A 13 20.88 -21.02 -57.84
C HIS A 13 19.35 -20.92 -57.99
N TYR A 14 18.90 -20.50 -59.16
CA TYR A 14 17.56 -20.81 -59.65
C TYR A 14 17.67 -21.17 -61.13
N GLN A 15 17.66 -22.48 -61.42
CA GLN A 15 17.35 -23.00 -62.74
C GLN A 15 16.21 -24.01 -62.61
N ASN A 16 15.08 -23.61 -63.19
CA ASN A 16 14.08 -24.41 -63.91
C ASN A 16 13.73 -25.80 -63.33
N HIS A 17 12.67 -25.84 -62.52
CA HIS A 17 11.68 -26.90 -62.62
C HIS A 17 10.33 -26.29 -62.99
N GLU A 18 9.69 -26.92 -63.96
CA GLU A 18 8.44 -26.54 -64.60
C GLU A 18 7.34 -26.29 -63.56
N ILE A 19 6.59 -25.21 -63.78
CA ILE A 19 5.37 -24.88 -63.03
C ILE A 19 4.34 -25.97 -63.37
N CYS A 20 4.13 -26.89 -62.44
CA CYS A 20 3.02 -27.83 -62.49
C CYS A 20 1.74 -27.10 -62.00
N ASP A 21 0.69 -27.16 -62.80
CA ASP A 21 -0.61 -26.50 -62.58
C ASP A 21 -1.18 -26.73 -61.17
N THR A 22 -1.48 -25.65 -60.45
CA THR A 22 -2.02 -25.67 -59.08
C THR A 22 -3.53 -25.99 -58.99
N ASN A 23 -4.04 -26.89 -59.83
CA ASN A 23 -5.47 -27.27 -59.81
C ASN A 23 -5.77 -28.69 -59.28
N ASP A 24 -4.77 -29.50 -58.92
CA ASP A 24 -5.01 -30.90 -58.49
C ASP A 24 -5.15 -31.13 -56.97
N TYR A 25 -5.08 -30.08 -56.14
CA TYR A 25 -5.25 -30.23 -54.68
C TYR A 25 -6.69 -30.03 -54.18
N VAL A 26 -7.62 -29.53 -55.01
CA VAL A 26 -8.99 -29.22 -54.58
C VAL A 26 -9.90 -30.46 -54.55
N ASN A 27 -9.53 -31.57 -55.21
CA ASN A 27 -10.35 -32.77 -55.35
C ASN A 27 -9.69 -34.07 -54.83
N ASN A 28 -8.62 -33.99 -54.02
CA ASN A 28 -8.02 -35.19 -53.45
C ASN A 28 -8.96 -35.83 -52.39
N PRO A 29 -9.53 -37.02 -52.65
CA PRO A 29 -10.51 -37.63 -51.75
C PRO A 29 -9.94 -37.94 -50.37
N PHE A 30 -8.64 -38.22 -50.29
CA PHE A 30 -7.93 -38.58 -49.05
C PHE A 30 -7.74 -37.36 -48.13
N ALA A 31 -7.40 -36.21 -48.72
CA ALA A 31 -7.27 -34.94 -47.98
C ALA A 31 -8.63 -34.45 -47.47
N ILE A 32 -9.68 -34.58 -48.28
CA ILE A 32 -11.06 -34.26 -47.87
C ILE A 32 -11.53 -35.19 -46.74
N GLN A 33 -11.16 -36.47 -46.77
CA GLN A 33 -11.49 -37.43 -45.72
C GLN A 33 -10.75 -37.13 -44.40
N GLN A 34 -9.47 -36.74 -44.46
CA GLN A 34 -8.73 -36.29 -43.28
C GLN A 34 -9.30 -35.00 -42.68
N LEU A 35 -9.66 -34.01 -43.50
CA LEU A 35 -10.32 -32.78 -43.05
C LEU A 35 -11.68 -33.06 -42.38
N LYS A 36 -12.48 -33.97 -42.95
CA LYS A 36 -13.75 -34.40 -42.33
C LYS A 36 -13.53 -35.12 -40.99
N GLN A 37 -12.49 -35.95 -40.88
CA GLN A 37 -12.13 -36.60 -39.62
C GLN A 37 -11.62 -35.61 -38.57
N GLN A 38 -10.81 -34.62 -38.96
CA GLN A 38 -10.38 -33.53 -38.08
C GLN A 38 -11.58 -32.70 -37.60
N GLN A 39 -12.48 -32.29 -38.50
CA GLN A 39 -13.68 -31.54 -38.13
C GLN A 39 -14.56 -32.33 -37.16
N GLN A 40 -14.77 -33.64 -37.37
CA GLN A 40 -15.49 -34.49 -36.43
C GLN A 40 -14.79 -34.63 -35.07
N ALA A 41 -13.46 -34.72 -35.05
CA ALA A 41 -12.69 -34.75 -33.81
C ALA A 41 -12.82 -33.41 -33.06
N THR A 42 -12.70 -32.27 -33.75
CA THR A 42 -12.88 -30.94 -33.17
C THR A 42 -14.30 -30.74 -32.62
N SER A 43 -15.33 -31.18 -33.35
CA SER A 43 -16.73 -31.12 -32.86
C SER A 43 -16.96 -31.99 -31.63
N ARG A 44 -16.31 -33.17 -31.53
CA ARG A 44 -16.39 -34.03 -30.34
C ARG A 44 -15.71 -33.39 -29.13
N VAL A 45 -14.55 -32.76 -29.32
CA VAL A 45 -13.86 -32.04 -28.25
C VAL A 45 -14.67 -30.83 -27.80
N GLN A 46 -15.25 -30.06 -28.72
CA GLN A 46 -16.11 -28.92 -28.38
C GLN A 46 -17.34 -29.36 -27.58
N PHE A 47 -18.01 -30.45 -28.00
CA PHE A 47 -19.14 -31.01 -27.26
C PHE A 47 -18.76 -31.53 -25.86
N GLN A 48 -17.55 -32.07 -25.69
CA GLN A 48 -17.04 -32.46 -24.37
C GLN A 48 -16.75 -31.23 -23.48
N LEU A 49 -16.19 -30.16 -24.06
CA LEU A 49 -15.95 -28.90 -23.34
C LEU A 49 -17.27 -28.25 -22.92
N ASP A 50 -18.26 -28.18 -23.80
CA ASP A 50 -19.58 -27.62 -23.50
C ASP A 50 -20.31 -28.44 -22.41
N ASN A 51 -20.15 -29.76 -22.43
CA ASN A 51 -20.69 -30.63 -21.37
C ASN A 51 -19.96 -30.45 -20.03
N LEU A 52 -18.63 -30.27 -20.03
CA LEU A 52 -17.87 -29.94 -18.81
C LEU A 52 -18.24 -28.57 -18.26
N GLU A 53 -18.54 -27.61 -19.13
CA GLU A 53 -18.99 -26.27 -18.74
C GLU A 53 -20.41 -26.30 -18.18
N ASN A 54 -21.32 -27.07 -18.81
CA ASN A 54 -22.67 -27.28 -18.30
C ASN A 54 -22.70 -28.09 -17.00
N LYS A 55 -21.77 -29.03 -16.82
CA LYS A 55 -21.61 -29.77 -15.55
C LYS A 55 -21.09 -28.84 -14.45
N ARG A 56 -20.13 -27.95 -14.75
CA ARG A 56 -19.69 -26.86 -13.85
C ARG A 56 -20.83 -25.91 -13.48
N LYS A 57 -21.71 -25.55 -14.43
CA LYS A 57 -22.89 -24.70 -14.17
C LYS A 57 -23.96 -25.41 -13.34
N LYS A 58 -24.10 -26.74 -13.45
CA LYS A 58 -25.05 -27.55 -12.66
C LYS A 58 -24.54 -27.90 -11.26
N GLU A 59 -23.22 -27.97 -11.05
CA GLU A 59 -22.59 -28.17 -9.73
C GLU A 59 -22.45 -26.86 -8.93
N GLN A 60 -22.73 -25.69 -9.55
CA GLN A 60 -22.98 -24.44 -8.83
C GLN A 60 -24.39 -24.46 -8.22
N VAL A 61 -24.60 -25.32 -7.23
CA VAL A 61 -25.60 -25.01 -6.19
C VAL A 61 -25.08 -23.74 -5.50
N PRO A 62 -25.89 -22.67 -5.35
CA PRO A 62 -25.46 -21.53 -4.57
C PRO A 62 -25.30 -22.04 -3.13
N VAL A 63 -24.05 -22.30 -2.74
CA VAL A 63 -23.70 -22.35 -1.33
C VAL A 63 -24.02 -20.94 -0.85
N GLU A 64 -25.13 -20.77 -0.13
CA GLU A 64 -25.33 -19.59 0.71
C GLU A 64 -24.17 -19.56 1.69
N SER A 65 -23.09 -18.92 1.28
CA SER A 65 -21.95 -18.72 2.13
C SER A 65 -22.41 -17.69 3.16
N ASN A 66 -22.74 -18.16 4.37
CA ASN A 66 -23.07 -17.35 5.55
C ASN A 66 -21.85 -16.53 6.01
N HIS A 67 -21.23 -15.79 5.10
CA HIS A 67 -20.15 -14.87 5.41
C HIS A 67 -20.77 -13.57 5.92
N PRO A 68 -20.19 -12.97 6.97
CA PRO A 68 -20.69 -11.70 7.48
C PRO A 68 -20.64 -10.63 6.39
N GLU A 69 -21.63 -9.74 6.37
CA GLU A 69 -21.64 -8.60 5.46
C GLU A 69 -20.47 -7.66 5.78
N THR A 70 -19.86 -7.11 4.73
CA THR A 70 -18.78 -6.13 4.84
C THR A 70 -19.23 -4.75 4.39
N ASP A 71 -18.62 -3.72 4.97
CA ASP A 71 -18.73 -2.37 4.47
C ASP A 71 -17.98 -2.22 3.13
N ARG A 72 -18.03 -1.02 2.54
CA ARG A 72 -17.35 -0.73 1.25
C ARG A 72 -15.83 -0.88 1.28
N PHE A 73 -15.24 -1.08 2.46
CA PHE A 73 -13.82 -1.19 2.68
C PHE A 73 -13.39 -2.61 3.06
N GLY A 74 -14.33 -3.55 3.16
CA GLY A 74 -14.06 -4.94 3.50
C GLY A 74 -14.11 -5.26 4.99
N PHE A 75 -14.51 -4.33 5.86
CA PHE A 75 -14.67 -4.59 7.30
C PHE A 75 -16.06 -5.12 7.61
N PHE A 76 -16.16 -6.10 8.50
CA PHE A 76 -17.46 -6.65 8.89
C PHE A 76 -18.34 -5.62 9.60
N VAL A 77 -19.60 -5.57 9.21
CA VAL A 77 -20.58 -4.66 9.78
C VAL A 77 -21.15 -5.29 11.05
N MET A 78 -20.90 -4.69 12.22
CA MET A 78 -21.40 -5.24 13.49
C MET A 78 -22.86 -4.85 13.82
N ASP A 79 -23.41 -3.75 13.28
CA ASP A 79 -24.73 -3.22 13.71
C ASP A 79 -25.63 -2.64 12.58
N GLY A 80 -25.51 -3.09 11.33
CA GLY A 80 -26.38 -2.64 10.21
C GLY A 80 -26.29 -1.15 9.83
N LEU A 81 -25.48 -0.36 10.54
CA LEU A 81 -25.23 1.07 10.30
C LEU A 81 -23.93 1.24 9.51
N SER A 82 -23.98 1.09 8.18
CA SER A 82 -22.87 1.49 7.31
C SER A 82 -23.32 2.42 6.17
N SER A 83 -23.89 3.56 6.52
CA SER A 83 -24.09 4.65 5.55
C SER A 83 -22.98 5.70 5.67
N SER A 84 -21.74 5.31 5.34
CA SER A 84 -20.76 6.33 4.95
C SER A 84 -21.34 7.13 3.77
N PRO A 85 -21.38 8.47 3.82
CA PRO A 85 -21.94 9.25 2.72
C PRO A 85 -21.20 8.89 1.43
N GLN A 86 -21.92 8.29 0.49
CA GLN A 86 -21.39 7.96 -0.82
C GLN A 86 -21.33 9.24 -1.65
N LEU A 87 -20.13 9.56 -2.15
CA LEU A 87 -19.99 10.60 -3.16
C LEU A 87 -20.87 10.25 -4.37
N ASP A 88 -21.55 11.26 -4.92
CA ASP A 88 -22.31 11.11 -6.17
C ASP A 88 -21.45 10.37 -7.22
N PRO A 89 -21.93 9.23 -7.77
CA PRO A 89 -21.21 8.46 -8.78
C PRO A 89 -20.70 9.31 -9.95
N LYS A 90 -21.42 10.37 -10.36
CA LYS A 90 -20.96 11.29 -11.42
C LYS A 90 -19.72 12.08 -10.98
N VAL A 91 -19.68 12.52 -9.72
CA VAL A 91 -18.51 13.20 -9.15
C VAL A 91 -17.34 12.24 -9.04
N LEU A 92 -17.57 11.00 -8.60
CA LEU A 92 -16.54 9.97 -8.50
C LEU A 92 -15.90 9.68 -9.88
N ARG A 93 -16.71 9.41 -10.91
CA ARG A 93 -16.23 9.18 -12.28
C ARG A 93 -15.44 10.35 -12.84
N ARG A 94 -15.85 11.59 -12.55
CA ARG A 94 -15.08 12.79 -12.96
C ARG A 94 -13.72 12.86 -12.26
N ARG A 95 -13.63 12.45 -10.99
CA ARG A 95 -12.36 12.39 -10.26
C ARG A 95 -11.46 11.28 -10.81
N GLU A 96 -12.03 10.10 -11.09
CA GLU A 96 -11.31 8.97 -11.68
C GLU A 96 -10.68 9.35 -13.02
N LYS A 97 -11.42 9.97 -13.94
CA LYS A 97 -10.88 10.43 -15.23
C LYS A 97 -9.68 11.36 -15.09
N LYS A 98 -9.72 12.28 -14.12
CA LYS A 98 -8.61 13.21 -13.85
C LYS A 98 -7.38 12.49 -13.30
N TRP A 99 -7.58 11.47 -12.47
CA TRP A 99 -6.50 10.65 -11.93
C TRP A 99 -5.89 9.74 -12.99
N ILE A 100 -6.71 9.09 -13.82
CA ILE A 100 -6.22 8.28 -14.96
C ILE A 100 -5.34 9.15 -15.87
N GLN A 101 -5.81 10.34 -16.25
CA GLN A 101 -5.02 11.28 -17.05
C GLN A 101 -3.66 11.62 -16.42
N MET A 102 -3.62 11.82 -15.09
CA MET A 102 -2.37 12.06 -14.39
C MET A 102 -1.44 10.86 -14.43
N LEU A 103 -1.96 9.67 -14.15
CA LEU A 103 -1.17 8.44 -14.06
C LEU A 103 -0.60 8.06 -15.43
N ASP A 104 -1.35 8.30 -16.52
CA ASP A 104 -0.88 8.06 -17.88
C ASP A 104 0.20 9.07 -18.32
N ASN A 105 0.34 10.20 -17.62
CA ASN A 105 1.33 11.25 -17.88
C ASN A 105 2.16 11.57 -16.63
N TRP A 106 2.45 10.54 -15.83
CA TRP A 106 2.91 10.71 -14.45
C TRP A 106 4.13 11.62 -14.30
N ARG A 107 5.16 11.39 -15.13
CA ARG A 107 6.41 12.18 -15.10
C ARG A 107 6.15 13.67 -15.28
N TYR A 108 5.37 14.06 -16.28
CA TYR A 108 5.00 15.45 -16.52
C TYR A 108 4.26 16.06 -15.32
N PHE A 109 3.33 15.32 -14.70
CA PHE A 109 2.61 15.85 -13.55
C PHE A 109 3.48 15.98 -12.30
N MET A 110 4.45 15.09 -12.10
CA MET A 110 5.39 15.20 -10.98
C MET A 110 6.42 16.30 -11.19
N ASP A 111 6.95 16.46 -12.40
CA ASP A 111 7.99 17.45 -12.70
C ASP A 111 7.41 18.87 -12.82
N GLU A 112 6.29 19.03 -13.53
CA GLU A 112 5.75 20.35 -13.91
C GLU A 112 4.48 20.75 -13.15
N LYS A 113 3.76 19.80 -12.55
CA LYS A 113 2.43 20.04 -11.94
C LYS A 113 2.27 19.43 -10.56
N PHE A 114 3.35 19.35 -9.78
CA PHE A 114 3.34 18.71 -8.46
C PHE A 114 2.27 19.27 -7.52
N GLU A 115 2.08 20.60 -7.48
CA GLU A 115 1.05 21.21 -6.62
C GLU A 115 -0.37 20.77 -6.99
N LEU A 116 -0.63 20.44 -8.27
CA LEU A 116 -1.90 19.86 -8.68
C LEU A 116 -2.05 18.41 -8.23
N VAL A 117 -0.96 17.62 -8.26
CA VAL A 117 -0.93 16.25 -7.70
C VAL A 117 -1.27 16.31 -6.22
N LYS A 118 -0.54 17.13 -5.48
CA LYS A 118 -0.72 17.38 -4.04
C LYS A 118 -2.14 17.83 -3.70
N ALA A 119 -2.70 18.79 -4.43
CA ALA A 119 -4.07 19.24 -4.24
C ALA A 119 -5.10 18.10 -4.47
N ARG A 120 -4.84 17.19 -5.40
CA ARG A 120 -5.71 16.03 -5.66
C ARG A 120 -5.56 14.95 -4.59
N CYS A 121 -4.36 14.69 -4.09
CA CYS A 121 -4.12 13.83 -2.93
C CYS A 121 -4.87 14.33 -1.68
N ARG A 122 -4.79 15.64 -1.39
CA ARG A 122 -5.54 16.29 -0.31
C ARG A 122 -7.05 16.31 -0.50
N LYS A 123 -7.55 16.14 -1.73
CA LYS A 123 -9.00 16.05 -2.04
C LYS A 123 -9.58 14.63 -1.95
N GLY A 124 -8.77 13.59 -2.17
CA GLY A 124 -9.27 12.21 -2.24
C GLY A 124 -8.78 11.51 -3.49
N ILE A 125 -7.98 10.44 -3.31
CA ILE A 125 -7.77 9.48 -4.39
C ILE A 125 -9.02 8.58 -4.47
N PRO A 126 -9.63 8.41 -5.66
CA PRO A 126 -10.73 7.47 -5.83
C PRO A 126 -10.33 6.06 -5.37
N PRO A 127 -11.21 5.32 -4.65
CA PRO A 127 -10.87 4.00 -4.14
C PRO A 127 -10.34 3.03 -5.21
N SER A 128 -10.97 3.03 -6.39
CA SER A 128 -10.60 2.23 -7.56
C SER A 128 -9.18 2.49 -8.09
N LEU A 129 -8.58 3.63 -7.74
CA LEU A 129 -7.28 4.08 -8.26
C LEU A 129 -6.20 4.15 -7.18
N ARG A 130 -6.51 3.89 -5.90
CA ARG A 130 -5.53 3.99 -4.80
C ARG A 130 -4.34 3.06 -5.01
N GLY A 131 -4.57 1.79 -5.31
CA GLY A 131 -3.49 0.82 -5.52
C GLY A 131 -2.50 1.30 -6.59
N ARG A 132 -3.01 1.75 -7.74
CA ARG A 132 -2.18 2.30 -8.83
C ARG A 132 -1.51 3.62 -8.39
N ALA A 133 -2.25 4.57 -7.84
CA ALA A 133 -1.72 5.89 -7.50
C ALA A 133 -0.65 5.83 -6.39
N TRP A 134 -0.87 5.04 -5.34
CA TRP A 134 0.11 4.86 -4.26
C TRP A 134 1.42 4.28 -4.78
N LYS A 135 1.35 3.29 -5.68
CA LYS A 135 2.52 2.70 -6.35
C LYS A 135 3.34 3.71 -7.16
N TYR A 136 2.68 4.69 -7.77
CA TYR A 136 3.34 5.80 -8.46
C TYR A 136 3.91 6.83 -7.48
N LEU A 137 3.15 7.21 -6.46
CA LEU A 137 3.54 8.21 -5.45
C LEU A 137 4.79 7.77 -4.65
N CYS A 138 4.84 6.51 -4.22
CA CYS A 138 5.98 6.00 -3.44
C CYS A 138 7.20 5.66 -4.30
N GLY A 139 7.06 5.60 -5.63
CA GLY A 139 8.14 5.24 -6.56
C GLY A 139 8.30 3.73 -6.81
N ALA A 140 7.44 2.89 -6.25
CA ALA A 140 7.47 1.44 -6.47
C ALA A 140 7.34 1.06 -7.95
N THR A 141 6.59 1.84 -8.74
CA THR A 141 6.46 1.62 -10.20
C THR A 141 7.83 1.63 -10.88
N PHE A 142 8.70 2.60 -10.54
CA PHE A 142 10.06 2.65 -11.10
C PHE A 142 10.89 1.42 -10.71
N GLN A 143 10.79 0.98 -9.44
CA GLN A 143 11.50 -0.20 -8.97
C GLN A 143 11.09 -1.47 -9.72
N MET A 144 9.80 -1.59 -10.01
CA MET A 144 9.21 -2.76 -10.65
C MET A 144 9.38 -2.82 -12.16
N GLU A 145 9.40 -1.67 -12.84
CA GLU A 145 9.33 -1.62 -14.31
C GLU A 145 10.64 -1.20 -14.96
N VAL A 146 11.45 -0.38 -14.28
CA VAL A 146 12.63 0.26 -14.87
C VAL A 146 13.93 -0.19 -14.20
N SER A 147 13.94 -0.28 -12.87
CA SER A 147 15.16 -0.56 -12.12
C SER A 147 15.63 -2.02 -12.26
N ALA A 148 16.88 -2.28 -11.86
CA ALA A 148 17.41 -3.63 -11.73
C ALA A 148 16.69 -4.48 -10.66
N ASN A 149 15.93 -3.85 -9.77
CA ASN A 149 15.26 -4.51 -8.65
C ASN A 149 13.97 -5.22 -9.05
N ARG A 150 13.56 -5.21 -10.31
CA ARG A 150 12.26 -5.74 -10.77
C ARG A 150 11.98 -7.20 -10.41
N PHE A 151 12.97 -8.02 -10.11
CA PHE A 151 12.79 -9.43 -9.74
C PHE A 151 13.07 -9.73 -8.26
N VAL A 152 13.28 -8.70 -7.43
CA VAL A 152 13.66 -8.88 -6.02
C VAL A 152 12.58 -9.65 -5.26
N PHE A 153 11.31 -9.28 -5.40
CA PHE A 153 10.21 -10.02 -4.74
C PHE A 153 10.19 -11.49 -5.15
N ASP A 154 10.27 -11.76 -6.46
CA ASP A 154 10.22 -13.10 -7.04
C ASP A 154 11.38 -13.99 -6.56
N TYR A 155 12.52 -13.38 -6.23
CA TYR A 155 13.66 -14.03 -5.60
C TYR A 155 13.45 -14.25 -4.09
N CYS A 156 13.10 -13.19 -3.35
CA CYS A 156 13.00 -13.21 -1.89
C CYS A 156 11.88 -14.15 -1.40
N VAL A 157 10.74 -14.18 -2.07
CA VAL A 157 9.59 -15.02 -1.65
C VAL A 157 9.89 -16.52 -1.70
N LYS A 158 10.83 -16.94 -2.57
CA LYS A 158 11.27 -18.34 -2.72
C LYS A 158 12.29 -18.76 -1.66
N GLN A 159 12.90 -17.81 -0.95
CA GLN A 159 13.84 -18.12 0.12
C GLN A 159 13.09 -18.59 1.36
N ALA A 160 13.76 -19.45 2.14
CA ALA A 160 13.18 -19.97 3.39
C ALA A 160 12.98 -18.88 4.45
N GLY A 161 13.79 -17.81 4.43
CA GLY A 161 13.82 -16.81 5.49
C GLY A 161 14.48 -17.33 6.77
N ASP A 162 14.72 -16.42 7.72
CA ASP A 162 15.20 -16.80 9.06
C ASP A 162 14.03 -17.43 9.86
N PRO A 163 14.20 -18.64 10.43
CA PRO A 163 13.17 -19.28 11.24
C PRO A 163 12.62 -18.41 12.37
N LYS A 164 13.48 -17.60 13.01
CA LYS A 164 13.08 -16.69 14.09
C LYS A 164 12.07 -15.67 13.58
N TRP A 165 12.38 -15.00 12.48
CA TRP A 165 11.50 -13.98 11.91
C TRP A 165 10.21 -14.59 11.37
N ASN A 166 10.28 -15.77 10.75
CA ASN A 166 9.08 -16.49 10.32
C ASN A 166 8.14 -16.77 11.49
N GLU A 167 8.67 -17.22 12.64
CA GLU A 167 7.87 -17.49 13.83
C GLU A 167 7.23 -16.21 14.40
N ASP A 168 7.99 -15.12 14.48
CA ASP A 168 7.49 -13.82 14.97
C ASP A 168 6.41 -13.24 14.06
N ILE A 169 6.59 -13.31 12.74
CA ILE A 169 5.58 -12.91 11.76
C ILE A 169 4.31 -13.76 11.95
N GLN A 170 4.44 -15.09 12.04
CA GLN A 170 3.32 -16.02 12.16
C GLN A 170 2.44 -15.73 13.38
N LYS A 171 3.06 -15.43 14.53
CA LYS A 171 2.35 -15.02 15.76
C LYS A 171 1.55 -13.73 15.55
N ASP A 172 2.08 -12.84 14.72
CA ASP A 172 1.51 -11.52 14.49
C ASP A 172 0.30 -11.53 13.53
N LEU A 173 0.29 -12.42 12.53
CA LEU A 173 -0.74 -12.45 11.47
C LEU A 173 -2.19 -12.46 11.99
N SER A 174 -2.44 -13.12 13.13
CA SER A 174 -3.79 -13.28 13.66
C SER A 174 -4.40 -11.99 14.22
N ARG A 175 -3.58 -11.02 14.63
CA ARG A 175 -4.02 -9.74 15.20
C ARG A 175 -4.04 -8.59 14.19
N GLN A 176 -3.77 -8.86 12.92
CA GLN A 176 -3.75 -7.87 11.85
C GLN A 176 -5.12 -7.76 11.18
N PHE A 177 -5.82 -6.67 11.47
CA PHE A 177 -7.17 -6.37 10.94
C PHE A 177 -8.12 -7.58 10.96
N PRO A 178 -8.34 -8.22 12.13
CA PRO A 178 -9.12 -9.46 12.22
C PRO A 178 -10.58 -9.31 11.74
N GLU A 179 -11.09 -8.08 11.76
CA GLU A 179 -12.45 -7.71 11.31
C GLU A 179 -12.54 -7.42 9.81
N HIS A 180 -11.44 -7.54 9.05
CA HIS A 180 -11.43 -7.32 7.61
C HIS A 180 -11.49 -8.65 6.85
N GLU A 181 -12.35 -8.78 5.84
CA GLU A 181 -12.63 -10.05 5.14
C GLU A 181 -11.40 -10.74 4.53
N MET A 182 -10.36 -9.98 4.19
CA MET A 182 -9.07 -10.49 3.69
C MET A 182 -8.23 -11.20 4.77
N PHE A 183 -8.33 -10.78 6.04
CA PHE A 183 -7.51 -11.29 7.15
C PHE A 183 -8.34 -12.01 8.23
N ALA A 184 -9.66 -11.98 8.12
CA ALA A 184 -10.54 -12.70 9.00
C ALA A 184 -10.36 -14.22 8.88
N ARG A 185 -10.52 -14.94 10.00
CA ARG A 185 -10.58 -16.42 9.97
C ARG A 185 -11.81 -16.92 9.22
N VAL A 186 -12.91 -16.18 9.33
CA VAL A 186 -14.21 -16.48 8.70
C VAL A 186 -14.48 -15.38 7.68
N GLY A 187 -13.83 -15.46 6.53
CA GLY A 187 -13.97 -14.50 5.43
C GLY A 187 -13.95 -15.21 4.08
N LYS A 188 -14.44 -14.54 3.03
CA LYS A 188 -14.52 -15.08 1.66
C LYS A 188 -13.17 -15.56 1.13
N PHE A 189 -12.09 -14.98 1.62
CA PHE A 189 -10.71 -15.25 1.17
C PHE A 189 -9.97 -16.27 2.03
N GLY A 190 -10.56 -16.76 3.12
CA GLY A 190 -9.92 -17.72 4.03
C GLY A 190 -8.56 -17.24 4.55
N ASN A 191 -7.55 -18.11 4.50
CA ASN A 191 -6.19 -17.76 4.94
C ASN A 191 -5.33 -17.08 3.86
N ASN A 192 -5.85 -16.84 2.64
CA ASN A 192 -5.04 -16.34 1.53
C ASN A 192 -4.41 -14.98 1.84
N GLY A 193 -5.18 -14.04 2.41
CA GLY A 193 -4.64 -12.73 2.78
C GLY A 193 -3.56 -12.80 3.87
N LYS A 194 -3.67 -13.74 4.81
CA LYS A 194 -2.62 -13.99 5.82
C LYS A 194 -1.36 -14.58 5.20
N ASN A 195 -1.52 -15.46 4.22
CA ASN A 195 -0.40 -16.05 3.49
C ASN A 195 0.33 -14.97 2.68
N ASP A 196 -0.40 -14.10 1.97
CA ASP A 196 0.18 -12.96 1.24
C ASP A 196 0.90 -11.99 2.20
N LEU A 197 0.33 -11.73 3.38
CA LEU A 197 0.96 -10.91 4.42
C LEU A 197 2.25 -11.55 4.94
N PHE A 198 2.23 -12.86 5.18
CA PHE A 198 3.41 -13.62 5.58
C PHE A 198 4.51 -13.54 4.49
N ASP A 199 4.16 -13.82 3.23
CA ASP A 199 5.12 -13.83 2.13
C ASP A 199 5.74 -12.46 1.88
N LEU A 200 4.97 -11.37 2.00
CA LEU A 200 5.48 -10.02 1.92
C LEU A 200 6.48 -9.72 3.04
N LEU A 201 6.11 -9.99 4.30
CA LEU A 201 6.95 -9.69 5.46
C LEU A 201 8.20 -10.59 5.52
N LYS A 202 8.08 -11.87 5.15
CA LYS A 202 9.22 -12.78 4.98
C LYS A 202 10.15 -12.30 3.87
N ALA A 203 9.60 -11.90 2.72
CA ALA A 203 10.42 -11.37 1.64
C ALA A 203 11.19 -10.12 2.07
N TRP A 204 10.59 -9.27 2.93
CA TRP A 204 11.29 -8.15 3.55
C TRP A 204 12.46 -8.60 4.42
N THR A 205 12.27 -9.56 5.32
CA THR A 205 13.37 -10.01 6.20
C THR A 205 14.48 -10.73 5.45
N VAL A 206 14.18 -11.34 4.30
CA VAL A 206 15.18 -11.88 3.38
C VAL A 206 15.98 -10.77 2.68
N LEU A 207 15.31 -9.68 2.32
CA LEU A 207 15.95 -8.53 1.68
C LEU A 207 16.77 -7.69 2.67
N HIS A 208 16.29 -7.57 3.91
CA HIS A 208 16.86 -6.79 5.01
C HIS A 208 17.13 -7.65 6.25
N PRO A 209 18.05 -8.63 6.17
CA PRO A 209 18.36 -9.51 7.30
C PRO A 209 18.90 -8.75 8.52
N GLU A 210 19.55 -7.60 8.31
CA GLU A 210 20.08 -6.72 9.34
C GLU A 210 19.00 -5.99 10.17
N GLU A 211 17.86 -5.68 9.55
CA GLU A 211 16.72 -5.07 10.23
C GLU A 211 15.76 -6.12 10.80
N GLY A 212 15.58 -7.24 10.07
CA GLY A 212 14.68 -8.30 10.45
C GLY A 212 13.21 -7.87 10.43
N TYR A 213 12.42 -8.43 11.35
CA TYR A 213 11.00 -8.14 11.49
C TYR A 213 10.71 -7.29 12.74
N CYS A 214 9.99 -6.19 12.54
CA CYS A 214 9.42 -5.37 13.60
C CYS A 214 7.89 -5.42 13.54
N GLN A 215 7.23 -5.61 14.69
CA GLN A 215 5.77 -5.72 14.78
C GLN A 215 4.98 -4.53 14.18
N GLY A 216 5.60 -3.34 14.14
CA GLY A 216 5.00 -2.16 13.51
C GLY A 216 4.85 -2.26 11.98
N GLN A 217 5.48 -3.25 11.34
CA GLN A 217 5.48 -3.42 9.89
C GLN A 217 4.23 -4.13 9.36
N ALA A 218 3.71 -5.14 10.07
CA ALA A 218 2.56 -5.91 9.59
C ALA A 218 1.30 -5.06 9.32
N PRO A 219 0.95 -4.05 10.14
CA PRO A 219 -0.16 -3.16 9.82
C PRO A 219 0.03 -2.42 8.48
N ILE A 220 1.24 -1.92 8.19
CA ILE A 220 1.56 -1.22 6.92
C ILE A 220 1.39 -2.17 5.73
N ALA A 221 1.96 -3.37 5.83
CA ALA A 221 1.86 -4.39 4.80
C ALA A 221 0.41 -4.80 4.54
N ALA A 222 -0.40 -4.97 5.60
CA ALA A 222 -1.81 -5.30 5.50
C ALA A 222 -2.61 -4.20 4.79
N VAL A 223 -2.40 -2.91 5.12
CA VAL A 223 -3.07 -1.80 4.42
C VAL A 223 -2.77 -1.81 2.92
N LEU A 224 -1.52 -2.11 2.54
CA LEU A 224 -1.15 -2.20 1.13
C LEU A 224 -1.86 -3.38 0.43
N LEU A 225 -1.86 -4.56 1.05
CA LEU A 225 -2.53 -5.76 0.50
C LEU A 225 -4.03 -5.58 0.27
N MET A 226 -4.71 -4.77 1.11
CA MET A 226 -6.11 -4.42 0.89
C MET A 226 -6.36 -3.64 -0.41
N HIS A 227 -5.31 -3.07 -1.03
CA HIS A 227 -5.41 -2.18 -2.19
C HIS A 227 -4.67 -2.66 -3.44
N MET A 228 -3.78 -3.66 -3.32
CA MET A 228 -2.97 -4.14 -4.43
C MET A 228 -2.46 -5.58 -4.21
N PRO A 229 -2.12 -6.31 -5.28
CA PRO A 229 -1.53 -7.65 -5.17
C PRO A 229 -0.22 -7.66 -4.37
N VAL A 230 0.11 -8.81 -3.77
CA VAL A 230 1.28 -8.99 -2.88
C VAL A 230 2.60 -8.48 -3.46
N ARG A 231 2.84 -8.69 -4.76
CA ARG A 231 4.04 -8.21 -5.44
C ARG A 231 4.11 -6.68 -5.44
N ASP A 232 3.02 -6.01 -5.82
CA ASP A 232 2.94 -4.54 -5.83
C ASP A 232 3.05 -3.98 -4.40
N ALA A 233 2.40 -4.65 -3.45
CA ALA A 233 2.42 -4.30 -2.03
C ALA A 233 3.84 -4.39 -1.47
N PHE A 234 4.61 -5.42 -1.80
CA PHE A 234 6.01 -5.56 -1.38
C PHE A 234 6.87 -4.37 -1.82
N TYR A 235 6.83 -3.98 -3.10
CA TYR A 235 7.64 -2.83 -3.55
C TYR A 235 7.17 -1.52 -2.91
N CYS A 236 5.86 -1.31 -2.71
CA CYS A 236 5.36 -0.15 -1.99
C CYS A 236 5.82 -0.14 -0.54
N PHE A 237 5.79 -1.29 0.12
CA PHE A 237 6.22 -1.49 1.49
C PHE A 237 7.71 -1.17 1.66
N VAL A 238 8.57 -1.70 0.78
CA VAL A 238 10.01 -1.39 0.76
C VAL A 238 10.24 0.11 0.61
N GLN A 239 9.54 0.78 -0.33
CA GLN A 239 9.67 2.23 -0.49
C GLN A 239 9.22 2.99 0.77
N ILE A 240 8.13 2.59 1.42
CA ILE A 240 7.68 3.24 2.67
C ILE A 240 8.74 3.10 3.76
N CYS A 241 9.26 1.89 4.00
CA CYS A 241 10.27 1.64 5.03
C CYS A 241 11.56 2.42 4.77
N HIS A 242 12.08 2.45 3.54
CA HIS A 242 13.36 3.10 3.26
C HIS A 242 13.28 4.60 3.05
N LYS A 243 12.29 5.07 2.29
CA LYS A 243 12.22 6.48 1.87
C LYS A 243 11.46 7.35 2.86
N TYR A 244 10.42 6.79 3.50
CA TYR A 244 9.52 7.59 4.32
C TYR A 244 9.74 7.36 5.82
N LEU A 245 10.12 6.16 6.22
CA LEU A 245 10.30 5.76 7.62
C LEU A 245 11.71 5.16 7.90
N PRO A 246 12.81 5.76 7.40
CA PRO A 246 14.14 5.19 7.54
C PRO A 246 14.51 4.98 9.00
N GLY A 247 14.98 3.78 9.35
CA GLY A 247 15.41 3.42 10.70
C GLY A 247 14.29 3.28 11.74
N TYR A 248 13.01 3.42 11.35
CA TYR A 248 11.89 3.31 12.30
C TYR A 248 11.75 1.90 12.89
N TYR A 249 12.12 0.89 12.11
CA TYR A 249 11.95 -0.52 12.45
C TYR A 249 13.22 -1.18 12.98
N SER A 250 14.32 -0.43 13.06
CA SER A 250 15.59 -0.90 13.60
C SER A 250 15.54 -1.09 15.12
N SER A 251 16.46 -1.91 15.63
CA SER A 251 16.64 -2.13 17.07
C SER A 251 16.76 -0.81 17.83
N GLY A 252 16.08 -0.70 18.97
CA GLY A 252 16.10 0.51 19.81
C GLY A 252 15.18 1.64 19.36
N LEU A 253 14.58 1.57 18.16
CA LEU A 253 13.61 2.56 17.64
C LEU A 253 14.13 4.01 17.64
N GLU A 254 15.44 4.21 17.47
CA GLU A 254 16.08 5.52 17.65
C GLU A 254 15.48 6.60 16.75
N ALA A 255 15.21 6.27 15.48
CA ALA A 255 14.62 7.21 14.53
C ALA A 255 13.22 7.69 14.96
N VAL A 256 12.37 6.79 15.47
CA VAL A 256 11.03 7.15 15.98
C VAL A 256 11.15 8.04 17.21
N GLN A 257 12.12 7.75 18.08
CA GLN A 257 12.35 8.56 19.27
C GLN A 257 12.88 9.96 18.92
N VAL A 258 13.78 10.10 17.92
CA VAL A 258 14.23 11.40 17.38
C VAL A 258 13.04 12.22 16.92
N ASP A 259 12.15 11.59 16.15
CA ASP A 259 10.93 12.25 15.68
C ASP A 259 10.00 12.60 16.85
N GLY A 260 10.01 11.82 17.93
CA GLY A 260 9.37 12.17 19.21
C GLY A 260 9.86 13.47 19.82
N ASP A 261 11.18 13.71 19.83
CA ASP A 261 11.74 14.98 20.30
C ASP A 261 11.32 16.14 19.41
N ILE A 262 11.28 15.92 18.09
CA ILE A 262 10.80 16.92 17.12
C ILE A 262 9.32 17.25 17.38
N LEU A 263 8.47 16.23 17.58
CA LEU A 263 7.06 16.42 17.86
C LEU A 263 6.84 17.21 19.16
N VAL A 264 7.59 16.93 20.22
CA VAL A 264 7.54 17.70 21.48
C VAL A 264 7.92 19.16 21.26
N LYS A 265 8.96 19.41 20.47
CA LYS A 265 9.38 20.78 20.11
C LYS A 265 8.28 21.51 19.35
N MET A 266 7.67 20.87 18.36
CA MET A 266 6.54 21.47 17.63
C MET A 266 5.31 21.68 18.51
N LEU A 267 5.01 20.74 19.42
CA LEU A 267 3.90 20.86 20.35
C LEU A 267 4.08 22.08 21.25
N LYS A 268 5.30 22.37 21.71
CA LYS A 268 5.62 23.58 22.46
C LYS A 268 5.28 24.86 21.68
N GLU A 269 5.50 24.86 20.37
CA GLU A 269 5.22 26.02 19.51
C GLU A 269 3.73 26.15 19.17
N LYS A 270 3.07 25.04 18.84
CA LYS A 270 1.69 25.03 18.31
C LYS A 270 0.61 24.87 19.39
N SER A 271 0.94 24.31 20.55
CA SER A 271 0.06 24.17 21.72
C SER A 271 0.85 24.20 23.04
N LYS A 272 1.22 25.41 23.49
CA LYS A 272 1.96 25.63 24.75
C LYS A 272 1.26 25.02 25.96
N LEU A 273 -0.06 25.02 25.97
CA LEU A 273 -0.88 24.49 27.07
C LEU A 273 -0.70 22.97 27.18
N THR A 274 -0.92 22.23 26.09
CA THR A 274 -0.73 20.76 26.04
C THR A 274 0.71 20.38 26.36
N TYR A 275 1.69 21.09 25.79
CA TYR A 275 3.11 20.84 26.06
C TYR A 275 3.45 20.97 27.55
N ARG A 276 2.99 22.04 28.21
CA ARG A 276 3.25 22.25 29.65
C ARG A 276 2.62 21.13 30.49
N HIS A 277 1.39 20.75 30.15
CA HIS A 277 0.68 19.67 30.83
C HIS A 277 1.43 18.34 30.75
N PHE A 278 1.93 17.99 29.56
CA PHE A 278 2.68 16.75 29.34
C PHE A 278 4.02 16.80 30.09
N LYS A 279 4.73 17.93 30.01
CA LYS A 279 6.02 18.10 30.68
C LYS A 279 5.89 18.02 32.20
N GLN A 280 4.86 18.65 32.78
CA GLN A 280 4.62 18.63 34.24
C GLN A 280 4.30 17.22 34.75
N ASN A 281 3.64 16.42 33.91
CA ASN A 281 3.25 15.05 34.24
C ASN A 281 4.23 13.98 33.73
N GLY A 282 5.38 14.37 33.17
CA GLY A 282 6.39 13.41 32.68
C GLY A 282 5.91 12.51 31.53
N VAL A 283 4.99 12.98 30.69
CA VAL A 283 4.45 12.19 29.57
C VAL A 283 5.46 12.12 28.43
N ASP A 284 6.10 10.96 28.30
CA ASP A 284 7.05 10.68 27.22
C ASP A 284 6.34 10.43 25.87
N PRO A 285 6.84 10.95 24.74
CA PRO A 285 6.29 10.68 23.40
C PRO A 285 6.13 9.21 23.06
N ALA A 286 7.03 8.34 23.55
CA ALA A 286 6.99 6.91 23.31
C ALA A 286 5.66 6.26 23.73
N LEU A 287 4.96 6.85 24.70
CA LEU A 287 3.70 6.32 25.25
C LEU A 287 2.52 6.39 24.29
N TYR A 288 2.59 7.21 23.25
CA TYR A 288 1.50 7.40 22.28
C TYR A 288 1.97 7.40 20.83
N MET A 289 3.19 7.88 20.57
CA MET A 289 3.65 8.17 19.21
C MET A 289 4.16 6.93 18.47
N ILE A 290 4.72 5.94 19.17
CA ILE A 290 5.34 4.76 18.55
C ILE A 290 4.33 4.07 17.61
N GLU A 291 3.13 3.75 18.10
CA GLU A 291 2.10 3.13 17.26
C GLU A 291 1.65 4.07 16.13
N TRP A 292 1.41 5.36 16.45
CA TRP A 292 0.93 6.34 15.49
C TRP A 292 1.86 6.47 14.28
N PHE A 293 3.16 6.53 14.51
CA PHE A 293 4.16 6.78 13.47
C PHE A 293 4.55 5.50 12.76
N MET A 294 4.88 4.44 13.51
CA MET A 294 5.31 3.16 12.92
C MET A 294 4.19 2.49 12.12
N CYS A 295 2.93 2.70 12.50
CA CYS A 295 1.77 2.16 11.80
C CYS A 295 1.08 3.20 10.90
N VAL A 296 1.66 4.41 10.70
CA VAL A 296 1.09 5.47 9.85
C VAL A 296 -0.41 5.66 10.16
N PHE A 297 -0.72 5.71 11.47
CA PHE A 297 -2.05 5.84 12.07
C PHE A 297 -3.10 4.76 11.73
N CYS A 298 -2.77 3.69 11.02
CA CYS A 298 -3.76 2.71 10.56
C CYS A 298 -4.39 1.88 11.69
N ARG A 299 -3.80 1.89 12.89
CA ARG A 299 -4.34 1.27 14.12
C ARG A 299 -5.14 2.24 15.00
N THR A 300 -5.07 3.55 14.72
CA THR A 300 -5.57 4.60 15.62
C THR A 300 -6.78 5.34 15.05
N LEU A 301 -6.78 5.61 13.75
CA LEU A 301 -7.80 6.41 13.08
C LEU A 301 -8.90 5.53 12.46
N PRO A 302 -10.13 6.04 12.33
CA PRO A 302 -11.16 5.45 11.50
C PRO A 302 -10.66 5.21 10.08
N TRP A 303 -11.07 4.10 9.47
CA TRP A 303 -10.53 3.67 8.18
C TRP A 303 -10.63 4.72 7.06
N PRO A 304 -11.75 5.46 6.87
CA PRO A 304 -11.80 6.55 5.89
C PRO A 304 -10.67 7.56 6.10
N THR A 305 -10.44 7.98 7.33
CA THR A 305 -9.37 8.91 7.71
C THR A 305 -7.99 8.34 7.43
N VAL A 306 -7.75 7.05 7.73
CA VAL A 306 -6.48 6.36 7.40
C VAL A 306 -6.15 6.51 5.93
N LEU A 307 -7.11 6.23 5.04
CA LEU A 307 -6.89 6.33 3.60
C LEU A 307 -6.54 7.76 3.15
N ARG A 308 -7.15 8.78 3.77
CA ARG A 308 -6.82 10.18 3.47
C ARG A 308 -5.43 10.56 3.95
N VAL A 309 -5.06 10.13 5.16
CA VAL A 309 -3.72 10.32 5.73
C VAL A 309 -2.67 9.68 4.81
N TRP A 310 -2.90 8.45 4.34
CA TRP A 310 -2.02 7.74 3.42
C TRP A 310 -1.89 8.44 2.05
N ASP A 311 -3.01 8.88 1.46
CA ASP A 311 -3.01 9.65 0.21
C ASP A 311 -2.08 10.88 0.31
N MET A 312 -2.12 11.59 1.44
CA MET A 312 -1.27 12.77 1.69
C MET A 312 0.16 12.37 2.06
N PHE A 313 0.35 11.36 2.91
CA PHE A 313 1.66 10.89 3.38
C PHE A 313 2.55 10.42 2.23
N LEU A 314 2.02 9.63 1.30
CA LEU A 314 2.80 9.15 0.16
C LEU A 314 3.17 10.27 -0.83
N CYS A 315 2.38 11.33 -0.87
CA CYS A 315 2.61 12.49 -1.73
C CYS A 315 3.52 13.55 -1.11
N GLU A 316 3.35 13.84 0.17
CA GLU A 316 3.96 14.99 0.86
C GLU A 316 5.02 14.57 1.89
N GLY A 317 5.12 13.29 2.22
CA GLY A 317 6.13 12.73 3.13
C GLY A 317 5.74 12.72 4.61
N VAL A 318 6.74 12.42 5.45
CA VAL A 318 6.60 12.19 6.90
C VAL A 318 5.99 13.36 7.67
N LYS A 319 6.09 14.60 7.16
CA LYS A 319 5.48 15.80 7.77
C LYS A 319 3.98 15.65 8.00
N ILE A 320 3.29 14.82 7.22
CA ILE A 320 1.86 14.54 7.42
C ILE A 320 1.63 13.86 8.77
N LEU A 321 2.53 12.97 9.21
CA LEU A 321 2.42 12.31 10.51
C LEU A 321 2.47 13.32 11.66
N PHE A 322 3.42 14.26 11.59
CA PHE A 322 3.53 15.37 12.55
C PHE A 322 2.28 16.24 12.56
N LYS A 323 1.74 16.61 11.39
CA LYS A 323 0.50 17.40 11.32
C LYS A 323 -0.65 16.68 12.02
N VAL A 324 -0.87 15.41 11.70
CA VAL A 324 -1.93 14.60 12.30
C VAL A 324 -1.76 14.53 13.82
N SER A 325 -0.56 14.24 14.31
CA SER A 325 -0.31 14.20 15.76
C SER A 325 -0.55 15.53 16.45
N LEU A 326 -0.06 16.64 15.90
CA LEU A 326 -0.29 17.96 16.48
C LEU A 326 -1.79 18.29 16.55
N ILE A 327 -2.56 17.89 15.54
CA ILE A 327 -4.02 18.04 15.54
C ILE A 327 -4.63 17.19 16.66
N LEU A 328 -4.33 15.90 16.72
CA LEU A 328 -4.88 15.00 17.74
C LEU A 328 -4.53 15.44 19.17
N LEU A 329 -3.28 15.87 19.40
CA LEU A 329 -2.83 16.36 20.71
C LEU A 329 -3.50 17.69 21.07
N LYS A 330 -3.55 18.64 20.14
CA LYS A 330 -4.15 19.97 20.36
C LYS A 330 -5.65 19.90 20.62
N TYR A 331 -6.39 19.04 19.92
CA TYR A 331 -7.84 18.95 20.09
C TYR A 331 -8.25 17.90 21.14
N GLY A 332 -7.38 16.94 21.45
CA GLY A 332 -7.61 15.93 22.48
C GLY A 332 -7.36 16.44 23.91
N LEU A 333 -6.35 17.31 24.09
CA LEU A 333 -5.84 17.80 25.39
C LEU A 333 -5.36 19.27 25.31
N GLY A 334 -6.03 20.12 24.52
CA GLY A 334 -5.63 21.52 24.34
C GLY A 334 -6.55 22.56 24.96
N THR A 335 -7.53 22.15 25.77
CA THR A 335 -8.37 23.09 26.54
C THR A 335 -8.14 22.95 28.05
N PRO A 336 -8.35 24.02 28.84
CA PRO A 336 -8.25 23.95 30.29
C PRO A 336 -9.20 22.93 30.92
N SER A 337 -10.38 22.73 30.34
CA SER A 337 -11.36 21.74 30.83
C SER A 337 -10.85 20.32 30.62
N GLN A 338 -10.31 19.99 29.44
CA GLN A 338 -9.70 18.69 29.17
C GLN A 338 -8.52 18.40 30.10
N ILE A 339 -7.65 19.39 30.31
CA ILE A 339 -6.49 19.23 31.20
C ILE A 339 -6.89 18.98 32.65
N LYS A 340 -7.94 19.65 33.14
CA LYS A 340 -8.50 19.37 34.48
C LYS A 340 -9.11 17.98 34.57
N GLN A 341 -9.73 17.50 33.49
CA GLN A 341 -10.33 16.17 33.43
C GLN A 341 -9.28 15.05 33.41
N PHE A 342 -8.11 15.30 32.82
CA PHE A 342 -7.01 14.34 32.71
C PHE A 342 -5.75 14.89 33.41
N PRO A 343 -5.72 14.93 34.76
CA PRO A 343 -4.75 15.73 35.51
C PRO A 343 -3.35 15.11 35.59
N ASP A 344 -3.22 13.79 35.46
CA ASP A 344 -1.99 13.02 35.69
C ASP A 344 -1.57 12.16 34.49
N MET A 345 -0.37 11.56 34.55
CA MET A 345 0.18 10.76 33.46
C MET A 345 -0.75 9.59 33.05
N PRO A 346 -1.26 8.74 33.98
CA PRO A 346 -2.16 7.65 33.59
C PRO A 346 -3.44 8.13 32.89
N ALA A 347 -4.05 9.22 33.37
CA ALA A 347 -5.26 9.79 32.77
C ALA A 347 -4.97 10.36 31.37
N ILE A 348 -3.83 11.06 31.20
CA ILE A 348 -3.38 11.57 29.90
C ILE A 348 -3.15 10.42 28.91
N VAL A 349 -2.41 9.38 29.29
CA VAL A 349 -2.14 8.22 28.41
C VAL A 349 -3.44 7.51 28.04
N THR A 350 -4.35 7.33 29.00
CA THR A 350 -5.68 6.76 28.74
C THR A 350 -6.46 7.60 27.73
N ARG A 351 -6.40 8.93 27.85
CA ARG A 351 -7.02 9.84 26.88
C ARG A 351 -6.38 9.74 25.49
N LEU A 352 -5.06 9.64 25.40
CA LEU A 352 -4.35 9.53 24.11
C LEU A 352 -4.62 8.20 23.40
N ARG A 353 -4.85 7.12 24.16
CA ARG A 353 -5.31 5.84 23.60
C ARG A 353 -6.78 5.88 23.17
N ASN A 354 -7.60 6.70 23.83
CA ASN A 354 -9.04 6.81 23.60
C ASN A 354 -9.46 8.24 23.22
N LEU A 355 -8.89 8.73 22.12
CA LEU A 355 -9.23 10.05 21.60
C LEU A 355 -10.69 10.10 21.10
N PRO A 356 -11.37 11.25 21.24
CA PRO A 356 -12.74 11.45 20.76
C PRO A 356 -12.90 11.08 19.29
N ALA A 357 -14.06 10.54 18.91
CA ALA A 357 -14.32 10.16 17.52
C ALA A 357 -14.28 11.39 16.60
N GLU A 358 -14.85 12.51 17.05
CA GLU A 358 -15.04 13.73 16.25
C GLU A 358 -13.72 14.30 15.73
N ILE A 359 -12.64 14.19 16.52
CA ILE A 359 -11.32 14.71 16.12
C ILE A 359 -10.54 13.73 15.25
N LYS A 360 -11.01 12.50 15.11
CA LYS A 360 -10.42 11.45 14.26
C LYS A 360 -11.17 11.31 12.93
N GLU A 361 -12.30 11.98 12.75
CA GLU A 361 -13.09 11.95 11.53
C GLU A 361 -12.34 12.53 10.33
N GLU A 362 -12.65 11.99 9.15
CA GLU A 362 -11.99 12.30 7.89
C GLU A 362 -12.00 13.81 7.61
N GLU A 363 -13.19 14.42 7.67
CA GLU A 363 -13.39 15.83 7.33
C GLU A 363 -12.60 16.74 8.27
N PHE A 364 -12.64 16.45 9.57
CA PHE A 364 -11.93 17.21 10.59
C PHE A 364 -10.42 17.17 10.36
N ILE A 365 -9.83 15.97 10.21
CA ILE A 365 -8.39 15.82 10.02
C ILE A 365 -7.92 16.48 8.73
N VAL A 366 -8.61 16.26 7.61
CA VAL A 366 -8.23 16.83 6.30
C VAL A 366 -8.31 18.36 6.31
N GLN A 367 -9.36 18.92 6.93
CA GLN A 367 -9.49 20.36 7.10
C GLN A 367 -8.32 20.92 7.92
N LYS A 368 -8.03 20.34 9.09
CA LYS A 368 -6.97 20.83 9.98
C LYS A 368 -5.56 20.66 9.41
N ILE A 369 -5.31 19.62 8.62
CA ILE A 369 -4.05 19.48 7.88
C ILE A 369 -3.86 20.63 6.87
N SER A 370 -4.96 21.05 6.22
CA SER A 370 -4.95 22.12 5.21
C SER A 370 -4.72 23.49 5.84
N GLU A 371 -5.21 23.72 7.05
CA GLU A 371 -4.98 24.94 7.84
C GLU A 371 -3.55 25.02 8.41
N MET A 372 -2.87 23.89 8.58
CA MET A 372 -1.54 23.83 9.20
C MET A 372 -0.42 23.97 8.18
N THR A 373 0.43 24.97 8.36
CA THR A 373 1.70 25.12 7.65
C THR A 373 2.84 24.44 8.42
N LEU A 374 3.52 23.53 7.73
CA LEU A 374 4.80 22.92 8.09
C LEU A 374 5.55 22.76 6.77
N ASN A 375 6.68 23.45 6.62
CA ASN A 375 7.51 23.38 5.41
C ASN A 375 8.66 22.38 5.60
N ASP A 376 9.17 21.84 4.50
CA ASP A 376 10.19 20.78 4.52
C ASP A 376 11.52 21.28 5.09
N VAL A 377 11.87 22.55 4.83
CA VAL A 377 13.11 23.17 5.35
C VAL A 377 13.09 23.26 6.88
N GLU A 378 11.95 23.57 7.49
CA GLU A 378 11.77 23.59 8.95
C GLU A 378 11.86 22.17 9.53
N MET A 379 11.26 21.19 8.86
CA MET A 379 11.36 19.77 9.25
C MET A 379 12.81 19.30 9.26
N GLU A 380 13.56 19.54 8.18
CA GLU A 380 14.97 19.17 8.05
C GLU A 380 15.84 19.85 9.12
N LYS A 381 15.64 21.16 9.33
CA LYS A 381 16.33 21.90 10.40
C LYS A 381 16.04 21.32 11.78
N MET A 382 14.79 20.99 12.08
CA MET A 382 14.42 20.39 13.36
C MET A 382 15.03 19.00 13.54
N HIS A 383 15.04 18.19 12.48
CA HIS A 383 15.65 16.86 12.49
C HIS A 383 17.15 16.93 12.77
N PHE A 384 17.88 17.82 12.06
CA PHE A 384 19.29 18.05 12.30
C PHE A 384 19.60 18.45 13.76
N ILE A 385 18.80 19.37 14.33
CA ILE A 385 18.95 19.81 15.72
C ILE A 385 18.68 18.67 16.71
N ALA A 386 17.65 17.85 16.46
CA ALA A 386 17.29 16.73 17.34
C ALA A 386 18.40 15.67 17.37
N MET A 387 18.92 15.29 16.20
CA MET A 387 20.06 14.37 16.07
C MET A 387 21.28 14.85 16.86
N LYS A 388 21.69 16.11 16.65
CA LYS A 388 22.84 16.68 17.37
C LYS A 388 22.62 16.73 18.89
N THR A 389 21.41 17.05 19.32
CA THR A 389 21.07 17.10 20.75
C THR A 389 21.17 15.74 21.42
N ARG A 390 20.80 14.66 20.71
CA ARG A 390 20.94 13.30 21.22
C ARG A 390 22.39 12.85 21.28
N GLN A 391 23.19 13.11 20.25
CA GLN A 391 24.62 12.78 20.25
C GLN A 391 25.34 13.38 21.48
N MET A 392 25.11 14.66 21.76
CA MET A 392 25.67 15.33 22.94
C MET A 392 25.16 14.82 24.30
N ARG A 393 24.14 13.97 24.36
CA ARG A 393 23.67 13.35 25.62
C ARG A 393 24.34 12.00 25.89
N PHE A 394 24.95 11.41 24.88
CA PHE A 394 25.61 10.10 24.95
C PHE A 394 27.15 10.21 24.88
N ASP A 395 27.66 11.37 24.47
CA ASP A 395 29.04 11.82 24.73
C ASP A 395 29.14 12.49 26.11
#